data_AF-A0A1F2SQ01-F1
#
_entry.id   AF-A0A1F2SQ01-F1
#
_cell.length_a   1.000
_cell.length_b   1.000
_cell.length_c   1.000
_cell.angle_alpha   90.00
_cell.angle_beta   90.00
_cell.angle_gamma   90.00
#
_symmetry.space_group_name_H-M   'P 1'
#
loop_
_entity.id
_entity.type
_entity.pdbx_description
1 polymer ?
#
loop_
_entity_poly.entity_id
_entity_poly.type
_entity_poly.pdbx_seq_one_letter_code
_entity_poly.pdbx_strand_id
1 'polypeptide(L)'
;MCLALSATRSAGQGQDPAVPQKVEIPPTATVLEGIPTVRIDSTEADTTRRVLSVADAAKDRLTVTVVDGRFYWRSRGDRPLRLSSTGAFTYLSSEPGTYIKITRVNNRISYVEHVDLGFESVTWWGEMRIVVGR
;
A
#
# COMPACT_ATOMS: atom_id res chain seq x y z
N MET A 1 -37.56 46.18 -1.81
CA MET A 1 -38.09 44.95 -2.46
C MET A 1 -36.91 44.01 -2.66
N CYS A 2 -36.65 43.15 -1.67
CA CYS A 2 -35.56 42.16 -1.71
C CYS A 2 -36.15 40.80 -2.03
N LEU A 3 -35.77 40.22 -3.17
CA LEU A 3 -36.05 38.83 -3.51
C LEU A 3 -34.96 37.95 -2.88
N ALA A 4 -35.31 37.20 -1.84
CA ALA A 4 -34.48 36.12 -1.32
C ALA A 4 -34.72 34.86 -2.16
N LEU A 5 -33.71 34.48 -2.96
CA LEU A 5 -33.70 33.20 -3.67
C LEU A 5 -33.31 32.10 -2.68
N SER A 6 -34.29 31.31 -2.23
CA SER A 6 -34.03 30.09 -1.45
C SER A 6 -33.58 28.99 -2.40
N ALA A 7 -32.30 28.64 -2.37
CA ALA A 7 -31.78 27.46 -3.07
C ALA A 7 -32.03 26.22 -2.20
N THR A 8 -33.01 25.42 -2.60
CA THR A 8 -33.30 24.09 -2.04
C THR A 8 -32.09 23.18 -2.27
N ARG A 9 -31.49 22.67 -1.20
CA ARG A 9 -30.46 21.61 -1.30
C ARG A 9 -31.13 20.33 -1.77
N SER A 10 -30.82 19.91 -3.00
CA SER A 10 -31.08 18.54 -3.45
C SER A 10 -30.09 17.62 -2.75
N ALA A 11 -30.59 16.73 -1.89
CA ALA A 11 -29.84 15.67 -1.26
C ALA A 11 -29.56 14.57 -2.30
N GLY A 12 -28.50 14.73 -3.08
CA GLY A 12 -27.82 13.60 -3.70
C GLY A 12 -27.03 12.88 -2.60
N GLN A 13 -27.34 11.61 -2.34
CA GLN A 13 -26.46 10.72 -1.57
C GLN A 13 -25.15 10.54 -2.34
N GLY A 14 -24.25 11.51 -2.22
CA GLY A 14 -22.85 11.33 -2.57
C GLY A 14 -22.23 10.50 -1.46
N GLN A 15 -21.84 9.26 -1.76
CA GLN A 15 -20.81 8.62 -0.93
C GLN A 15 -19.60 9.55 -0.99
N ASP A 16 -19.21 10.12 0.16
CA ASP A 16 -18.00 10.90 0.26
C ASP A 16 -16.86 10.09 -0.40
N PRO A 17 -16.03 10.72 -1.24
CA PRO A 17 -14.93 10.02 -1.88
C PRO A 17 -14.06 9.39 -0.80
N ALA A 18 -13.74 8.10 -0.96
CA ALA A 18 -12.99 7.35 0.04
C ALA A 18 -11.64 8.05 0.33
N VAL A 19 -11.53 8.67 1.52
CA VAL A 19 -10.35 9.45 1.91
C VAL A 19 -9.25 8.50 2.37
N PRO A 20 -8.03 8.57 1.80
CA PRO A 20 -6.89 7.81 2.29
C PRO A 20 -6.57 8.15 3.75
N GLN A 21 -6.33 7.13 4.55
CA GLN A 21 -6.00 7.23 5.97
C GLN A 21 -4.64 6.57 6.24
N LYS A 22 -3.87 7.17 7.14
CA LYS A 22 -2.61 6.61 7.63
C LYS A 22 -2.87 5.28 8.34
N VAL A 23 -1.97 4.32 8.17
CA VAL A 23 -2.05 3.01 8.81
C VAL A 23 -1.05 2.93 9.95
N GLU A 24 -1.55 2.79 11.16
CA GLU A 24 -0.72 2.53 12.33
C GLU A 24 -0.52 1.02 12.47
N ILE A 25 0.74 0.60 12.45
CA ILE A 25 1.09 -0.81 12.64
C ILE A 25 1.11 -1.06 14.16
N PRO A 26 0.25 -1.94 14.70
CA PRO A 26 0.20 -2.20 16.12
C PRO A 26 1.52 -2.82 16.62
N PRO A 27 1.93 -2.55 17.86
CA PRO A 27 3.16 -3.12 18.43
C PRO A 27 3.10 -4.64 18.58
N THR A 28 1.91 -5.22 18.58
CA THR A 28 1.67 -6.67 18.59
C THR A 28 1.70 -7.30 17.20
N ALA A 29 1.94 -6.52 16.14
CA ALA A 29 2.09 -7.07 14.79
C ALA A 29 3.26 -8.04 14.74
N THR A 30 3.06 -9.18 14.08
CA THR A 30 4.09 -10.20 13.84
C THR A 30 4.40 -10.35 12.35
N VAL A 31 3.39 -10.18 11.49
CA VAL A 31 3.54 -10.28 10.04
C VAL A 31 2.63 -9.26 9.35
N LEU A 32 3.13 -8.62 8.30
CA LEU A 32 2.31 -7.91 7.31
C LEU A 32 2.35 -8.71 6.01
N GLU A 33 1.18 -9.10 5.52
CA GLU A 33 1.05 -9.91 4.32
C GLU A 33 0.28 -9.15 3.26
N GLY A 34 0.86 -9.01 2.07
CA GLY A 34 0.21 -8.38 0.92
C GLY A 34 -0.03 -9.37 -0.21
N ILE A 35 -1.21 -9.33 -0.81
CA ILE A 35 -1.55 -10.09 -2.00
C ILE A 35 -1.61 -9.10 -3.17
N PRO A 36 -0.65 -9.16 -4.12
CA PRO A 36 -0.65 -8.26 -5.25
C PRO A 36 -1.71 -8.66 -6.27
N THR A 37 -2.38 -7.67 -6.84
CA THR A 37 -3.36 -7.85 -7.92
C THR A 37 -2.86 -7.27 -9.23
N VAL A 38 -1.92 -6.33 -9.17
CA VAL A 38 -1.29 -5.72 -10.33
C VAL A 38 0.22 -5.70 -10.13
N ARG A 39 0.94 -6.01 -11.21
CA ARG A 39 2.38 -5.82 -11.33
C ARG A 39 2.67 -4.87 -12.48
N ILE A 40 3.60 -3.96 -12.27
CA ILE A 40 4.11 -3.04 -13.26
C ILE A 40 5.61 -3.26 -13.33
N ASP A 41 6.09 -3.65 -14.49
CA ASP A 41 7.51 -3.75 -14.79
C ASP A 41 7.87 -2.53 -15.67
N SER A 42 8.80 -1.70 -15.22
CA SER A 42 9.27 -0.52 -15.95
C SER A 42 10.74 -0.67 -16.26
N THR A 43 11.11 -0.37 -17.50
CA THR A 43 12.48 -0.27 -17.99
C THR A 43 12.70 1.12 -18.58
N GLU A 44 13.90 1.42 -19.08
CA GLU A 44 14.15 2.68 -19.80
C GLU A 44 13.26 2.84 -21.06
N ALA A 45 12.89 1.73 -21.69
CA ALA A 45 12.21 1.74 -22.99
C ALA A 45 10.69 1.56 -22.88
N ASP A 46 10.21 0.87 -21.85
CA ASP A 46 8.79 0.48 -21.77
C ASP A 46 8.29 0.36 -20.32
N THR A 47 6.97 0.37 -20.16
CA THR A 47 6.28 0.08 -18.91
C THR A 47 5.13 -0.87 -19.18
N THR A 48 5.25 -2.11 -18.71
CA THR A 48 4.24 -3.14 -18.85
C THR A 48 3.44 -3.30 -17.57
N ARG A 49 2.13 -3.09 -17.65
CA ARG A 49 1.18 -3.35 -16.56
C ARG A 49 0.45 -4.66 -16.77
N ARG A 50 0.43 -5.52 -15.75
CA ARG A 50 -0.24 -6.83 -15.76
C ARG A 50 -1.15 -6.98 -14.56
N VAL A 51 -2.37 -7.46 -14.79
CA VAL A 51 -3.23 -7.98 -13.72
C VAL A 51 -2.78 -9.41 -13.44
N LEU A 52 -2.52 -9.72 -12.18
CA LEU A 52 -1.99 -11.01 -11.77
C LEU A 52 -3.10 -12.05 -11.65
N SER A 53 -2.81 -13.26 -12.13
CA SER A 53 -3.61 -14.44 -11.79
C SER A 53 -3.44 -14.78 -10.30
N VAL A 54 -4.35 -15.59 -9.74
CA VAL A 54 -4.21 -16.07 -8.35
C VAL A 54 -2.86 -16.80 -8.14
N ALA A 55 -2.43 -17.57 -9.14
CA ALA A 55 -1.17 -18.32 -9.09
C ALA A 55 0.05 -17.38 -9.08
N ASP A 56 0.03 -16.31 -9.87
CA ASP A 56 1.14 -15.35 -9.92
C ASP A 56 1.14 -14.41 -8.72
N ALA A 57 -0.04 -14.01 -8.24
CA ALA A 57 -0.19 -13.26 -6.99
C ALA A 57 0.37 -14.04 -5.79
N ALA A 58 0.23 -15.37 -5.79
CA ALA A 58 0.80 -16.22 -4.74
C ALA A 58 2.34 -16.25 -4.77
N LYS A 59 2.95 -16.22 -5.97
CA LYS A 59 4.43 -16.18 -6.14
C LYS A 59 5.00 -14.82 -5.73
N ASP A 60 4.29 -13.75 -6.04
CA ASP A 60 4.75 -12.37 -5.81
C ASP A 60 4.31 -11.79 -4.44
N ARG A 61 3.76 -12.63 -3.55
CA ARG A 61 3.24 -12.24 -2.23
C ARG A 61 4.24 -11.40 -1.44
N LEU A 62 3.74 -10.31 -0.87
CA LEU A 62 4.50 -9.49 0.07
C LEU A 62 4.46 -10.14 1.46
N THR A 63 5.62 -10.31 2.09
CA THR A 63 5.73 -10.74 3.49
C THR A 63 6.77 -9.88 4.20
N VAL A 64 6.30 -9.15 5.21
CA VAL A 64 7.16 -8.43 6.16
C VAL A 64 6.99 -9.07 7.53
N THR A 65 8.07 -9.51 8.14
CA THR A 65 8.07 -10.01 9.52
C THR A 65 8.43 -8.89 10.48
N VAL A 66 7.79 -8.89 11.64
CA VAL A 66 8.06 -7.94 12.73
C VAL A 66 8.68 -8.72 13.89
N VAL A 67 9.91 -8.37 14.25
CA VAL A 67 10.67 -9.00 15.34
C VAL A 67 11.21 -7.89 16.21
N ASP A 68 10.84 -7.88 17.50
CA ASP A 68 11.26 -6.86 18.47
C ASP A 68 11.06 -5.41 17.99
N GLY A 69 9.91 -5.15 17.34
CA GLY A 69 9.56 -3.84 16.79
C GLY A 69 10.34 -3.45 15.51
N ARG A 70 11.17 -4.35 14.97
CA ARG A 70 11.90 -4.15 13.72
C ARG A 70 11.21 -4.88 12.56
N PHE A 71 11.24 -4.26 11.40
CA PHE A 71 10.59 -4.77 10.20
C PHE A 71 11.62 -5.41 9.27
N TYR A 72 11.31 -6.60 8.74
CA TYR A 72 12.17 -7.35 7.83
C TYR A 72 11.40 -7.80 6.60
N TRP A 73 11.95 -7.51 5.42
CA TRP A 73 11.34 -7.80 4.13
C TRP A 73 11.59 -9.23 3.67
N ARG A 74 10.89 -10.17 4.29
CA ARG A 74 11.09 -11.61 4.07
C ARG A 74 10.91 -12.03 2.62
N SER A 75 9.87 -11.54 1.94
CA SER A 75 9.61 -11.88 0.53
C SER A 75 10.64 -11.31 -0.46
N ARG A 76 11.58 -10.47 -0.01
CA ARG A 76 12.63 -9.87 -0.84
C ARG A 76 14.03 -10.03 -0.22
N GLY A 77 14.26 -11.13 0.49
CA GLY A 77 15.59 -11.51 1.00
C GLY A 77 15.91 -11.00 2.40
N ASP A 78 14.90 -10.93 3.28
CA ASP A 78 15.04 -10.62 4.71
C ASP A 78 15.73 -9.27 5.02
N ARG A 79 15.57 -8.29 4.13
CA ARG A 79 16.22 -6.97 4.27
C ARG A 79 15.59 -6.15 5.40
N PRO A 80 16.36 -5.42 6.21
CA PRO A 80 15.80 -4.54 7.24
C PRO A 80 15.04 -3.38 6.60
N LEU A 81 13.92 -3.01 7.23
CA LEU A 81 13.05 -1.92 6.80
C LEU A 81 12.97 -0.84 7.89
N ARG A 82 12.98 0.41 7.44
CA ARG A 82 12.78 1.61 8.26
C ARG A 82 11.34 2.06 8.13
N LEU A 83 10.67 2.19 9.27
CA LEU A 83 9.31 2.73 9.34
C LEU A 83 9.36 4.26 9.31
N SER A 84 8.53 4.85 8.46
CA SER A 84 8.23 6.28 8.49
C SER A 84 6.77 6.54 8.15
N SER A 85 6.29 7.75 8.39
CA SER A 85 4.91 8.15 8.06
C SER A 85 4.88 9.58 7.57
N THR A 86 4.08 9.85 6.54
CA THR A 86 3.93 11.19 5.96
C THR A 86 2.51 11.35 5.43
N GLY A 87 1.77 12.32 5.98
CA GLY A 87 0.37 12.53 5.64
C GLY A 87 -0.47 11.27 5.90
N ALA A 88 -1.21 10.83 4.88
CA ALA A 88 -2.08 9.65 4.92
C ALA A 88 -1.36 8.33 4.63
N PHE A 89 -0.03 8.33 4.59
CA PHE A 89 0.75 7.17 4.16
C PHE A 89 1.76 6.73 5.21
N THR A 90 1.89 5.42 5.35
CA THR A 90 2.92 4.75 6.14
C THR A 90 3.90 4.09 5.17
N TYR A 91 5.19 4.25 5.41
CA TYR A 91 6.24 3.70 4.54
C TYR A 91 7.13 2.75 5.31
N LEU A 92 7.51 1.65 4.66
CA LEU A 92 8.61 0.79 5.06
C LEU A 92 9.66 0.83 3.94
N SER A 93 10.87 1.32 4.21
CA SER A 93 11.92 1.47 3.19
C SER A 93 13.23 0.83 3.61
N SER A 94 14.01 0.33 2.65
CA SER A 94 15.34 -0.26 2.92
C SER A 94 16.45 0.61 2.33
N GLU A 95 16.47 0.68 1.01
CA GLU A 95 17.41 1.46 0.19
C GLU A 95 16.67 2.60 -0.53
N PRO A 96 17.38 3.61 -1.07
CA PRO A 96 16.78 4.57 -1.99
C PRO A 96 16.04 3.84 -3.12
N GLY A 97 14.86 4.33 -3.49
CA GLY A 97 14.05 3.70 -4.55
C GLY A 97 13.36 2.39 -4.15
N THR A 98 13.56 1.85 -2.94
CA THR A 98 12.97 0.57 -2.54
C THR A 98 12.09 0.71 -1.28
N TYR A 99 10.77 0.59 -1.46
CA TYR A 99 9.79 0.89 -0.41
C TYR A 99 8.48 0.11 -0.53
N ILE A 100 7.77 0.04 0.59
CA ILE A 100 6.38 -0.38 0.69
C ILE A 100 5.60 0.81 1.23
N LYS A 101 4.69 1.35 0.42
CA LYS A 101 3.77 2.42 0.77
C LYS A 101 2.44 1.81 1.16
N ILE A 102 1.91 2.19 2.32
CA ILE A 102 0.72 1.60 2.92
C ILE A 102 -0.29 2.72 3.19
N THR A 103 -1.55 2.47 2.86
CA THR A 103 -2.65 3.37 3.19
C THR A 103 -3.93 2.58 3.45
N ARG A 104 -4.84 3.15 4.22
CA ARG A 104 -6.18 2.62 4.41
C ARG A 104 -7.16 3.43 3.58
N VAL A 105 -7.96 2.74 2.78
CA VAL A 105 -9.06 3.34 2.03
C VAL A 105 -10.31 2.57 2.42
N ASN A 106 -11.29 3.25 3.01
CA ASN A 106 -12.44 2.63 3.68
C ASN A 106 -11.95 1.64 4.77
N ASN A 107 -12.29 0.36 4.62
CA ASN A 107 -11.95 -0.71 5.55
C ASN A 107 -10.84 -1.64 5.03
N ARG A 108 -10.17 -1.26 3.94
CA ARG A 108 -9.11 -2.06 3.31
C ARG A 108 -7.77 -1.37 3.47
N ILE A 109 -6.73 -2.16 3.73
CA ILE A 109 -5.37 -1.66 3.70
C ILE A 109 -4.81 -1.97 2.32
N SER A 110 -4.57 -0.93 1.53
CA SER A 110 -3.92 -1.04 0.23
C SER A 110 -2.42 -0.78 0.39
N TYR A 111 -1.63 -1.44 -0.44
CA TYR A 111 -0.20 -1.19 -0.50
C TYR A 111 0.29 -1.04 -1.93
N VAL A 112 1.39 -0.30 -2.06
CA VAL A 112 2.25 -0.26 -3.22
C VAL A 112 3.63 -0.68 -2.76
N GLU A 113 4.11 -1.78 -3.30
CA GLU A 113 5.48 -2.22 -3.16
C GLU A 113 6.25 -1.78 -4.40
N HIS A 114 7.39 -1.14 -4.22
CA HIS A 114 8.25 -0.68 -5.30
C HIS A 114 9.70 -1.10 -5.00
N VAL A 115 10.32 -1.73 -5.98
CA VAL A 115 11.72 -2.16 -5.94
C VAL A 115 12.41 -1.56 -7.15
N ASP A 116 13.39 -0.72 -6.88
CA ASP A 116 14.30 -0.17 -7.89
C ASP A 116 15.46 -1.14 -8.11
N LEU A 117 15.76 -1.42 -9.37
CA LEU A 117 16.81 -2.32 -9.85
C LEU A 117 17.84 -1.58 -10.72
N GLY A 118 17.90 -0.24 -10.61
CA GLY A 118 18.85 0.62 -11.29
C GLY A 118 18.28 1.21 -12.58
N PHE A 119 18.23 0.41 -13.65
CA PHE A 119 17.64 0.81 -14.94
C PHE A 119 16.21 0.30 -15.14
N GLU A 120 15.75 -0.50 -14.17
CA GLU A 120 14.44 -1.11 -14.18
C GLU A 120 13.81 -0.96 -12.81
N SER A 121 12.48 -1.05 -12.74
CA SER A 121 11.78 -1.16 -11.47
C SER A 121 10.60 -2.09 -11.58
N VAL A 122 10.26 -2.70 -10.46
CA VAL A 122 9.07 -3.53 -10.35
C VAL A 122 8.18 -2.96 -9.25
N THR A 123 6.92 -2.72 -9.60
CA THR A 123 5.91 -2.19 -8.70
C THR A 123 4.74 -3.15 -8.59
N TRP A 124 4.40 -3.55 -7.37
CA TRP A 124 3.23 -4.35 -7.08
C TRP A 124 2.19 -3.52 -6.33
N TRP A 125 0.93 -3.65 -6.75
CA TRP A 125 -0.20 -3.04 -6.09
C TRP A 125 -1.08 -4.16 -5.55
N GLY A 126 -1.56 -4.00 -4.31
CA GLY A 126 -2.39 -5.02 -3.71
C GLY A 126 -3.07 -4.58 -2.44
N GLU A 127 -3.74 -5.55 -1.83
CA GLU A 127 -4.30 -5.42 -0.48
C GLU A 127 -3.39 -6.13 0.51
N MET A 128 -3.27 -5.58 1.71
CA MET A 128 -2.55 -6.22 2.80
C MET A 128 -3.40 -6.41 4.03
N ARG A 129 -2.95 -7.33 4.88
CA ARG A 129 -3.44 -7.53 6.23
C ARG A 129 -2.28 -7.49 7.21
N ILE A 130 -2.59 -7.06 8.43
CA ILE A 130 -1.66 -7.09 9.55
C ILE A 130 -2.06 -8.25 10.45
N VAL A 131 -1.14 -9.19 10.65
CA VAL A 131 -1.28 -10.31 11.57
C VAL A 131 -0.70 -9.87 12.91
N VAL A 132 -1.50 -10.00 13.97
CA VAL A 132 -1.08 -9.73 15.35
C VAL A 132 -0.78 -11.03 16.08
N GLY A 133 0.28 -11.05 16.86
CA GLY A 133 0.58 -12.14 17.79
C GLY A 133 -0.48 -12.20 18.88
N ARG A 134 -0.86 -13.42 19.27
CA ARG A 134 -1.72 -13.68 20.43
C ARG A 134 -0.97 -13.47 21.73
#